data_AF-A0A3N5YVH4-F1
#
_entry.id   AF-A0A3N5YVH4-F1
#
_cell.length_a   1.000
_cell.length_b   1.000
_cell.length_c   1.000
_cell.angle_alpha   90.00
_cell.angle_beta   90.00
_cell.angle_gamma   90.00
#
_symmetry.space_group_name_H-M   'P 1'
#
loop_
_entity.id
_entity.type
_entity.pdbx_description
1 polymer ?
#
loop_
_entity_poly.entity_id
_entity_poly.type
_entity_poly.pdbx_seq_one_letter_code
_entity_poly.pdbx_strand_id
1 'polypeptide(L)'
;RACYREIVHAFEVGPEERQEIRLSFQELPGRLRIRAHRDGRPEEPIPAAELLIDDRPVSAVSGEPVEAPPGRRRIAVRSERFQPAAAEVDVEGCGRLQEITLAMTPDWAEVGISSIPAGAAVAVDGTPMGQTPVALELPAGTHAIEINADRHKTWSRRLEVVAGQRMNLPEVRLEPADGRLAIRSEPAGASVLIDGRYAGQTPVEVEVGPGREHEIQLSKAGYERAGRKATVAGGEVKRLEVQLTALEGLVHFEVEPADAELFVNGASRGRVPAELRLPAAEHAIEIRKEGREPFRTRILPRPGFPQELKVTLARRAAAPAPGTAGVVRAATGYELRRIAPGAFAMGSSRREQGRRANEALKQVRLTRAFYMGTREVTNREFRQFLAAHASGTFKNQDLNRDDLPVVMVSWEQAALFCNFLSVKESLPPVYVQKEGRIVAAGPLGTGYRLPTEAEWEFSARRGAALKYPWGDGYPPPPGAGNYADESARGMIDVIIEGFSDGFPAAAPVGRFTPTAAGLLDMGGNVAEWCHDYYAIEPAGDERELADP
;
A
#
# COMPACT_ATOMS: atom_id res chain seq x y z
N ARG A 1 -18.06 80.65 36.98
CA ARG A 1 -17.77 80.81 38.43
C ARG A 1 -17.73 79.40 38.99
N ALA A 2 -16.57 78.92 39.44
CA ALA A 2 -16.44 77.58 39.97
C ALA A 2 -17.25 77.46 41.27
N CYS A 3 -18.04 76.38 41.41
CA CYS A 3 -18.84 76.12 42.60
C CYS A 3 -18.16 75.02 43.39
N TYR A 4 -17.79 75.32 44.63
CA TYR A 4 -17.09 74.41 45.52
C TYR A 4 -17.99 74.01 46.69
N ARG A 5 -17.76 72.84 47.27
CA ARG A 5 -18.38 72.43 48.54
C ARG A 5 -17.99 73.43 49.63
N GLU A 6 -18.94 73.75 50.51
CA GLU A 6 -18.65 74.52 51.71
C GLU A 6 -17.70 73.70 52.60
N ILE A 7 -16.61 74.33 53.06
CA ILE A 7 -15.64 73.71 53.96
C ILE A 7 -15.90 74.25 55.35
N VAL A 8 -16.40 73.39 56.23
CA VAL A 8 -16.44 73.64 57.68
C VAL A 8 -15.31 72.83 58.30
N HIS A 9 -14.28 73.52 58.81
CA HIS A 9 -13.12 72.90 59.45
C HIS A 9 -12.95 73.45 60.86
N ALA A 10 -13.16 72.59 61.85
CA ALA A 10 -12.84 72.90 63.24
C ALA A 10 -11.38 72.51 63.51
N PHE A 11 -10.65 73.38 64.21
CA PHE A 11 -9.30 73.10 64.67
C PHE A 11 -9.15 73.54 66.12
N GLU A 12 -8.25 72.87 66.83
CA GLU A 12 -7.89 73.21 68.20
C GLU A 12 -6.59 74.01 68.20
N VAL A 13 -6.54 75.07 69.02
CA VAL A 13 -5.37 75.94 69.16
C VAL A 13 -4.42 75.33 70.18
N GLY A 14 -3.29 74.81 69.70
CA GLY A 14 -2.21 74.28 70.54
C GLY A 14 -1.27 75.38 71.09
N PRO A 15 -0.26 75.01 71.91
CA PRO A 15 0.70 75.96 72.49
C PRO A 15 1.77 76.45 71.50
N GLU A 16 1.77 75.95 70.27
CA GLU A 16 2.74 76.36 69.24
C GLU A 16 2.43 77.76 68.71
N GLU A 17 3.47 78.57 68.50
CA GLU A 17 3.31 79.97 68.03
C GLU A 17 2.72 80.07 66.61
N ARG A 18 2.73 78.99 65.82
CA ARG A 18 2.14 78.95 64.47
C ARG A 18 1.61 77.56 64.12
N GLN A 19 0.34 77.48 63.73
CA GLN A 19 -0.30 76.28 63.19
C GLN A 19 -0.69 76.53 61.72
N GLU A 20 -0.35 75.60 60.82
CA GLU A 20 -0.71 75.68 59.40
C GLU A 20 -1.82 74.68 59.08
N ILE A 21 -2.95 75.18 58.57
CA ILE A 21 -4.08 74.38 58.13
C ILE A 21 -4.19 74.48 56.61
N ARG A 22 -4.11 73.34 55.92
CA ARG A 22 -4.27 73.29 54.47
C ARG A 22 -5.67 72.81 54.13
N LEU A 23 -6.48 73.70 53.58
CA LEU A 23 -7.81 73.39 53.07
C LEU A 23 -7.78 73.40 51.55
N SER A 24 -8.39 72.40 50.91
CA SER A 24 -8.55 72.35 49.45
C SER A 24 -10.03 72.40 49.10
N PHE A 25 -10.38 73.33 48.22
CA PHE A 25 -11.74 73.43 47.70
C PHE A 25 -12.05 72.24 46.81
N GLN A 26 -13.14 71.52 47.13
CA GLN A 26 -13.66 70.44 46.28
C GLN A 26 -14.75 70.99 45.38
N GLU A 27 -14.54 70.95 44.07
CA GLU A 27 -15.58 71.36 43.12
C GLU A 27 -16.82 70.48 43.24
N LEU A 28 -18.00 71.09 43.11
CA LEU A 28 -19.26 70.35 43.11
C LEU A 28 -19.37 69.51 41.84
N PRO A 29 -19.84 68.24 41.95
CA PRO A 29 -19.98 67.34 40.81
C PRO A 29 -20.94 67.91 39.76
N GLY A 30 -20.73 67.52 38.50
CA GLY A 30 -21.69 67.66 37.42
C GLY A 30 -22.67 66.49 37.39
N ARG A 31 -23.68 66.56 36.53
CA ARG A 31 -24.63 65.46 36.27
C ARG A 31 -24.59 65.08 34.81
N LEU A 32 -24.43 63.80 34.51
CA LEU A 32 -24.41 63.26 33.15
C LEU A 32 -25.63 62.38 32.92
N ARG A 33 -26.39 62.62 31.86
CA ARG A 33 -27.38 61.69 31.35
C ARG A 33 -26.81 61.01 30.11
N ILE A 34 -26.52 59.73 30.21
CA ILE A 34 -25.86 58.98 29.14
C ILE A 34 -26.87 58.06 28.48
N ARG A 35 -26.93 58.11 27.15
CA ARG A 35 -27.78 57.26 26.30
C ARG A 35 -26.92 56.57 25.25
N ALA A 36 -27.19 55.29 25.01
CA ALA A 36 -26.57 54.54 23.92
C ALA A 36 -27.62 54.20 22.86
N HIS A 37 -27.21 54.19 21.59
CA HIS A 37 -28.03 53.76 20.46
C HIS A 37 -27.17 52.94 19.49
N ARG A 38 -27.82 52.18 18.61
CA ARG A 38 -27.12 51.44 17.56
C ARG A 38 -26.51 52.38 16.55
N ASP A 39 -25.25 52.16 16.19
CA ASP A 39 -24.58 52.98 15.16
C ASP A 39 -25.36 52.99 13.85
N GLY A 40 -25.54 54.20 13.29
CA GLY A 40 -26.40 54.45 12.13
C GLY A 40 -27.92 54.40 12.35
N ARG A 41 -28.40 54.13 13.57
CA ARG A 41 -29.84 54.08 13.95
C ARG A 41 -30.12 54.76 15.29
N PRO A 42 -30.12 56.11 15.36
CA PRO A 42 -30.35 56.86 16.60
C PRO A 42 -31.72 56.65 17.25
N GLU A 43 -32.70 56.15 16.51
CA GLU A 43 -34.03 55.76 16.97
C GLU A 43 -34.08 54.40 17.68
N GLU A 44 -33.02 53.59 17.60
CA GLU A 44 -32.89 52.29 18.26
C GLU A 44 -32.01 52.41 19.53
N PRO A 45 -32.58 52.80 20.69
CA PRO A 45 -31.84 52.90 21.94
C PRO A 45 -31.40 51.53 22.45
N ILE A 46 -30.23 51.47 23.09
CA ILE A 46 -29.70 50.27 23.75
C ILE A 46 -29.97 50.41 25.26
N PRO A 47 -30.94 49.65 25.82
CA PRO A 47 -31.47 49.90 27.16
C PRO A 47 -30.59 49.37 28.30
N ALA A 48 -29.62 48.49 28.03
CA ALA A 48 -28.85 47.80 29.07
C ALA A 48 -27.36 47.77 28.74
N ALA A 49 -26.62 48.72 29.28
CA ALA A 49 -25.20 48.77 29.11
C ALA A 49 -24.52 49.21 30.42
N GLU A 50 -23.54 48.43 30.86
CA GLU A 50 -22.67 48.80 31.97
C GLU A 50 -22.03 50.15 31.65
N LEU A 51 -22.30 51.14 32.50
CA LEU A 51 -21.74 52.47 32.37
C LEU A 51 -20.48 52.57 33.22
N LEU A 52 -19.42 53.09 32.63
CA LEU A 52 -18.15 53.35 33.30
C LEU A 52 -17.77 54.82 33.20
N ILE A 53 -17.30 55.38 34.31
CA ILE A 53 -16.67 56.69 34.38
C ILE A 53 -15.24 56.49 34.88
N ASP A 54 -14.26 56.90 34.09
CA ASP A 54 -12.83 56.66 34.36
C ASP A 54 -12.55 55.18 34.70
N ASP A 55 -13.10 54.28 33.88
CA ASP A 55 -13.02 52.81 33.98
C ASP A 55 -13.64 52.20 35.24
N ARG A 56 -14.42 52.96 36.01
CA ARG A 56 -15.15 52.47 37.19
C ARG A 56 -16.64 52.31 36.88
N PRO A 57 -17.25 51.14 37.18
CA PRO A 57 -18.67 50.94 36.97
C PRO A 57 -19.48 51.85 37.89
N VAL A 58 -20.54 52.45 37.35
CA VAL A 58 -21.49 53.26 38.12
C VAL A 58 -22.85 52.58 38.16
N SER A 59 -23.45 52.54 39.35
CA SER A 59 -24.81 52.02 39.55
C SER A 59 -25.84 53.04 39.06
N ALA A 60 -25.99 53.18 37.75
CA ALA A 60 -26.98 54.02 37.10
C ALA A 60 -27.72 53.25 36.02
N VAL A 61 -29.03 53.43 35.93
CA VAL A 61 -29.84 52.89 34.83
C VAL A 61 -29.66 53.78 33.60
N SER A 62 -29.57 53.19 32.40
CA SER A 62 -29.45 53.92 31.14
C SER A 62 -30.51 55.02 31.03
N GLY A 63 -30.09 56.28 30.80
CA GLY A 63 -30.97 57.44 30.73
C GLY A 63 -31.26 58.18 32.05
N GLU A 64 -30.86 57.65 33.21
CA GLU A 64 -30.90 58.38 34.48
C GLU A 64 -29.64 59.26 34.67
N PRO A 65 -29.77 60.49 35.23
CA PRO A 65 -28.61 61.32 35.51
C PRO A 65 -27.71 60.73 36.61
N VAL A 66 -26.42 60.58 36.33
CA VAL A 66 -25.38 60.17 37.30
C VAL A 66 -24.48 61.34 37.66
N GLU A 67 -24.00 61.41 38.90
CA GLU A 67 -23.01 62.42 39.31
C GLU A 67 -21.60 62.04 38.85
N ALA A 68 -20.87 63.02 38.32
CA ALA A 68 -19.48 62.84 37.90
C ALA A 68 -18.62 64.02 38.40
N PRO A 69 -17.37 63.79 38.87
CA PRO A 69 -16.49 64.88 39.25
C PRO A 69 -16.16 65.77 38.03
N PRO A 70 -16.06 67.09 38.21
CA PRO A 70 -15.81 68.00 37.10
C PRO A 70 -14.43 67.79 36.45
N GLY A 71 -14.30 68.34 35.25
CA GLY A 71 -13.12 68.19 34.39
C GLY A 71 -13.26 67.04 33.39
N ARG A 72 -12.18 66.77 32.66
CA ARG A 72 -12.14 65.74 31.63
C ARG A 72 -12.31 64.34 32.22
N ARG A 73 -13.33 63.62 31.75
CA ARG A 73 -13.68 62.26 32.16
C ARG A 73 -13.85 61.35 30.95
N ARG A 74 -13.44 60.09 31.10
CA ARG A 74 -13.73 59.05 30.11
C ARG A 74 -15.06 58.40 30.44
N ILE A 75 -16.03 58.54 29.56
CA ILE A 75 -17.34 57.90 29.67
C ILE A 75 -17.37 56.72 28.72
N ALA A 76 -17.57 55.51 29.23
CA ALA A 76 -17.62 54.29 28.43
C ALA A 76 -18.89 53.49 28.72
N VAL A 77 -19.42 52.85 27.68
CA VAL A 77 -20.63 52.05 27.74
C VAL A 77 -20.33 50.68 27.13
N ARG A 78 -20.70 49.61 27.86
CA ARG A 78 -20.52 48.22 27.42
C ARG A 78 -21.87 47.51 27.43
N SER A 79 -22.21 46.84 26.34
CA SER A 79 -23.45 46.08 26.24
C SER A 79 -23.16 44.73 25.60
N GLU A 80 -23.94 43.71 25.97
CA GLU A 80 -23.86 42.41 25.32
C GLU A 80 -24.15 42.56 23.82
N ARG A 81 -23.38 41.88 22.97
CA ARG A 81 -23.50 41.90 21.49
C ARG A 81 -23.12 43.22 20.80
N PHE A 82 -22.51 44.18 21.49
CA PHE A 82 -22.00 45.42 20.91
C PHE A 82 -20.54 45.66 21.31
N GLN A 83 -19.79 46.33 20.43
CA GLN A 83 -18.45 46.79 20.75
C GLN A 83 -18.53 47.93 21.80
N PRO A 84 -17.59 47.98 22.78
CA PRO A 84 -17.56 49.05 23.76
C PRO A 84 -17.43 50.42 23.10
N ALA A 85 -18.32 51.36 23.46
CA ALA A 85 -18.25 52.74 23.00
C ALA A 85 -17.71 53.63 24.12
N ALA A 86 -16.88 54.62 23.79
CA ALA A 86 -16.37 55.57 24.77
C ALA A 86 -16.18 56.96 24.18
N ALA A 87 -16.31 57.99 25.02
CA ALA A 87 -16.04 59.37 24.69
C ALA A 87 -15.34 60.09 25.85
N GLU A 88 -14.51 61.07 25.51
CA GLU A 88 -13.94 62.02 26.46
C GLU A 88 -14.90 63.20 26.60
N VAL A 89 -15.37 63.46 27.82
CA VAL A 89 -16.34 64.51 28.12
C VAL A 89 -15.74 65.44 29.17
N ASP A 90 -15.77 66.75 28.91
CA ASP A 90 -15.46 67.74 29.93
C ASP A 90 -16.71 67.97 30.80
N VAL A 91 -16.68 67.46 32.02
CA VAL A 91 -17.81 67.50 32.94
C VAL A 91 -17.87 68.87 33.59
N GLU A 92 -18.96 69.59 33.32
CA GLU A 92 -19.27 70.85 33.97
C GLU A 92 -19.75 70.60 35.40
N GLY A 93 -19.07 71.17 36.39
CA GLY A 93 -19.48 71.08 37.79
C GLY A 93 -20.77 71.84 38.12
N CYS A 94 -21.03 72.02 39.42
CA CYS A 94 -22.19 72.77 39.94
C CYS A 94 -23.56 72.11 39.67
N GLY A 95 -23.63 70.79 39.58
CA GLY A 95 -24.89 70.05 39.36
C GLY A 95 -25.52 70.24 37.98
N ARG A 96 -24.79 70.83 37.02
CA ARG A 96 -25.26 71.03 35.65
C ARG A 96 -25.47 69.68 34.97
N LEU A 97 -26.57 69.57 34.24
CA LEU A 97 -26.90 68.37 33.49
C LEU A 97 -26.36 68.46 32.06
N GLN A 98 -25.51 67.50 31.67
CA GLN A 98 -25.08 67.29 30.29
C GLN A 98 -25.66 65.99 29.75
N GLU A 99 -26.16 66.02 28.52
CA GLU A 99 -26.65 64.82 27.83
C GLU A 99 -25.60 64.30 26.87
N ILE A 100 -25.19 63.04 27.06
CA ILE A 100 -24.14 62.38 26.29
C ILE A 100 -24.78 61.21 25.55
N THR A 101 -24.59 61.15 24.24
CA THR A 101 -25.12 60.07 23.40
C THR A 101 -23.96 59.33 22.74
N LEU A 102 -23.93 58.00 22.88
CA LEU A 102 -22.90 57.14 22.28
C LEU A 102 -23.53 56.20 21.24
N ALA A 103 -22.92 56.12 20.06
CA ALA A 103 -23.25 55.13 19.05
C ALA A 103 -22.46 53.84 19.32
N MET A 104 -23.12 52.70 19.33
CA MET A 104 -22.50 51.39 19.54
C MET A 104 -22.61 50.52 18.29
N THR A 105 -21.48 50.01 17.81
CA THR A 105 -21.42 49.08 16.69
C THR A 105 -21.78 47.68 17.16
N PRO A 106 -22.72 46.96 16.51
CA PRO A 106 -22.98 45.56 16.81
C PRO A 106 -21.70 44.72 16.65
N ASP A 107 -21.41 43.83 17.60
CA ASP A 107 -20.25 42.93 17.54
C ASP A 107 -20.55 41.65 16.72
N TRP A 108 -21.50 41.78 15.80
CA TRP A 108 -22.01 40.74 14.93
C TRP A 108 -22.48 41.37 13.61
N ALA A 109 -22.67 40.56 12.59
CA ALA A 109 -23.28 40.95 11.33
C ALA A 109 -24.28 39.91 10.84
N GLU A 110 -25.28 40.38 10.08
CA GLU A 110 -26.21 39.49 9.39
C GLU A 110 -25.54 38.94 8.12
N VAL A 111 -25.47 37.61 8.00
CA VAL A 111 -24.91 36.88 6.87
C VAL A 111 -26.01 36.12 6.16
N GLY A 112 -26.33 36.54 4.94
CA GLY A 112 -27.24 35.83 4.04
C GLY A 112 -26.54 34.69 3.31
N ILE A 113 -27.11 33.49 3.35
CA ILE A 113 -26.58 32.27 2.74
C ILE A 113 -27.67 31.63 1.89
N SER A 114 -27.38 31.41 0.60
CA SER A 114 -28.29 30.77 -0.36
C SER A 114 -27.56 29.69 -1.14
N SER A 115 -28.27 28.64 -1.56
CA SER A 115 -27.66 27.55 -2.33
C SER A 115 -28.60 26.94 -3.37
N ILE A 116 -28.01 26.23 -4.33
CA ILE A 116 -28.69 25.37 -5.30
C ILE A 116 -28.17 23.93 -5.10
N PRO A 117 -29.05 22.96 -4.78
CA PRO A 117 -30.48 23.12 -4.52
C PRO A 117 -30.78 23.89 -3.22
N ALA A 118 -31.91 24.61 -3.16
CA ALA A 118 -32.38 25.22 -1.91
C ALA A 118 -32.79 24.15 -0.89
N GLY A 119 -32.85 24.51 0.39
CA GLY A 119 -33.12 23.59 1.50
C GLY A 119 -31.88 22.87 2.04
N ALA A 120 -30.68 23.18 1.52
CA ALA A 120 -29.44 22.61 2.04
C ALA A 120 -29.19 23.05 3.50
N ALA A 121 -28.81 22.11 4.36
CA ALA A 121 -28.46 22.35 5.75
C ALA A 121 -27.19 23.21 5.85
N VAL A 122 -27.22 24.20 6.73
CA VAL A 122 -26.09 25.11 7.00
C VAL A 122 -25.57 24.85 8.41
N ALA A 123 -24.26 24.69 8.55
CA ALA A 123 -23.57 24.68 9.83
C ALA A 123 -22.50 25.78 9.88
N VAL A 124 -22.30 26.35 11.06
CA VAL A 124 -21.26 27.36 11.33
C VAL A 124 -20.41 26.86 12.49
N ASP A 125 -19.11 26.73 12.25
CA ASP A 125 -18.13 26.17 13.21
C ASP A 125 -18.57 24.80 13.76
N GLY A 126 -19.16 23.98 12.89
CA GLY A 126 -19.71 22.65 13.24
C GLY A 126 -21.08 22.66 13.91
N THR A 127 -21.65 23.84 14.22
CA THR A 127 -22.97 23.97 14.83
C THR A 127 -24.05 24.13 13.76
N PRO A 128 -25.11 23.30 13.72
CA PRO A 128 -26.21 23.46 12.78
C PRO A 128 -26.98 24.78 13.00
N MET A 129 -27.16 25.58 11.94
CA MET A 129 -27.76 26.93 12.00
C MET A 129 -29.03 27.08 11.15
N GLY A 130 -29.47 26.04 10.44
CA GLY A 130 -30.72 26.06 9.66
C GLY A 130 -30.56 25.48 8.25
N GLN A 131 -31.40 25.93 7.32
CA GLN A 131 -31.39 25.50 5.92
C GLN A 131 -31.45 26.71 4.97
N THR A 132 -30.77 26.63 3.83
CA THR A 132 -30.76 27.71 2.83
C THR A 132 -32.12 27.88 2.13
N PRO A 133 -32.51 29.12 1.74
CA PRO A 133 -31.86 30.38 2.07
C PRO A 133 -32.06 30.76 3.55
N VAL A 134 -31.01 31.22 4.21
CA VAL A 134 -31.03 31.63 5.63
C VAL A 134 -30.24 32.91 5.85
N ALA A 135 -30.72 33.76 6.76
CA ALA A 135 -29.97 34.92 7.28
C ALA A 135 -29.56 34.63 8.73
N LEU A 136 -28.26 34.66 9.01
CA LEU A 136 -27.68 34.33 10.31
C LEU A 136 -27.03 35.55 10.94
N GLU A 137 -27.22 35.77 12.24
CA GLU A 137 -26.46 36.76 13.01
C GLU A 137 -25.17 36.10 13.51
N LEU A 138 -24.04 36.39 12.86
CA LEU A 138 -22.74 35.82 13.21
C LEU A 138 -21.87 36.87 13.92
N PRO A 139 -21.20 36.53 15.05
CA PRO A 139 -20.22 37.41 15.67
C PRO A 139 -19.14 37.87 14.69
N ALA A 140 -18.49 39.00 15.00
CA ALA A 140 -17.32 39.42 14.22
C ALA A 140 -16.16 38.43 14.41
N GLY A 141 -15.51 38.04 13.33
CA GLY A 141 -14.44 37.04 13.36
C GLY A 141 -14.47 36.08 12.18
N THR A 142 -13.59 35.08 12.20
CA THR A 142 -13.54 34.04 11.15
C THR A 142 -14.40 32.86 11.53
N HIS A 143 -15.36 32.52 10.68
CA HIS A 143 -16.28 31.40 10.85
C HIS A 143 -16.14 30.39 9.72
N ALA A 144 -16.15 29.10 10.03
CA ALA A 144 -16.23 28.02 9.05
C ALA A 144 -17.69 27.76 8.69
N ILE A 145 -18.08 28.10 7.46
CA ILE A 145 -19.42 27.87 6.95
C ILE A 145 -19.42 26.56 6.17
N GLU A 146 -20.31 25.63 6.53
CA GLU A 146 -20.54 24.37 5.84
C GLU A 146 -21.97 24.31 5.32
N ILE A 147 -22.13 23.89 4.07
CA ILE A 147 -23.44 23.71 3.43
C ILE A 147 -23.52 22.29 2.90
N ASN A 148 -24.53 21.55 3.35
CA ASN A 148 -24.73 20.14 3.02
C ASN A 148 -26.15 19.93 2.47
N ALA A 149 -26.27 19.17 1.39
CA ALA A 149 -27.55 18.69 0.88
C ALA A 149 -27.46 17.20 0.57
N ASP A 150 -28.61 16.52 0.63
CA ASP A 150 -28.69 15.11 0.25
C ASP A 150 -28.14 14.90 -1.17
N ARG A 151 -27.33 13.85 -1.36
CA ARG A 151 -26.68 13.51 -2.64
C ARG A 151 -25.74 14.55 -3.23
N HIS A 152 -25.27 15.51 -2.43
CA HIS A 152 -24.30 16.52 -2.84
C HIS A 152 -23.03 16.47 -1.99
N LYS A 153 -21.92 16.97 -2.52
CA LYS A 153 -20.68 17.17 -1.77
C LYS A 153 -20.88 18.33 -0.77
N THR A 154 -20.36 18.18 0.44
CA THR A 154 -20.35 19.26 1.42
C THR A 154 -19.50 20.41 0.89
N TRP A 155 -20.09 21.60 0.79
CA TRP A 155 -19.36 22.83 0.49
C TRP A 155 -18.88 23.46 1.80
N SER A 156 -17.64 23.93 1.83
CA SER A 156 -17.07 24.58 3.02
C SER A 156 -16.26 25.80 2.64
N ARG A 157 -16.36 26.88 3.44
CA ARG A 157 -15.57 28.11 3.28
C ARG A 157 -15.37 28.80 4.62
N ARG A 158 -14.17 29.34 4.85
CA ARG A 158 -13.94 30.31 5.92
C ARG A 158 -14.41 31.70 5.48
N LEU A 159 -15.30 32.29 6.27
CA LEU A 159 -15.83 33.63 6.08
C LEU A 159 -15.33 34.53 7.22
N GLU A 160 -14.69 35.63 6.85
CA GLU A 160 -14.39 36.72 7.79
C GLU A 160 -15.60 37.64 7.89
N VAL A 161 -16.24 37.66 9.06
CA VAL A 161 -17.43 38.44 9.36
C VAL A 161 -17.01 39.76 9.98
N VAL A 162 -17.43 40.87 9.35
CA VAL A 162 -17.13 42.24 9.80
C VAL A 162 -18.32 42.79 10.59
N ALA A 163 -18.06 43.21 11.83
CA ALA A 163 -19.04 43.81 12.75
C ALA A 163 -19.93 44.87 12.07
N GLY A 164 -21.25 44.76 12.25
CA GLY A 164 -22.24 45.74 11.76
C GLY A 164 -22.47 45.76 10.24
N GLN A 165 -21.64 45.10 9.43
CA GLN A 165 -21.75 45.09 7.97
C GLN A 165 -22.56 43.88 7.50
N ARG A 166 -23.76 44.08 6.95
CA ARG A 166 -24.54 43.00 6.33
C ARG A 166 -23.75 42.36 5.18
N MET A 167 -23.62 41.04 5.20
CA MET A 167 -22.90 40.27 4.19
C MET A 167 -23.86 39.31 3.50
N ASN A 168 -23.65 39.05 2.22
CA ASN A 168 -24.32 37.98 1.50
C ASN A 168 -23.27 37.13 0.81
N LEU A 169 -23.28 35.83 1.09
CA LEU A 169 -22.49 34.89 0.31
C LEU A 169 -23.06 34.82 -1.12
N PRO A 170 -22.21 34.74 -2.15
CA PRO A 170 -22.66 34.37 -3.48
C PRO A 170 -23.44 33.05 -3.42
N GLU A 171 -24.47 32.91 -4.26
CA GLU A 171 -25.29 31.70 -4.32
C GLU A 171 -24.40 30.47 -4.54
N VAL A 172 -24.42 29.55 -3.57
CA VAL A 172 -23.56 28.38 -3.57
C VAL A 172 -24.20 27.26 -4.39
N ARG A 173 -23.59 26.88 -5.51
CA ARG A 173 -24.03 25.71 -6.28
C ARG A 173 -23.31 24.47 -5.78
N LEU A 174 -24.04 23.57 -5.13
CA LEU A 174 -23.47 22.35 -4.60
C LEU A 174 -23.17 21.38 -5.74
N GLU A 175 -21.99 20.75 -5.69
CA GLU A 175 -21.64 19.69 -6.63
C GLU A 175 -22.34 18.40 -6.22
N PRO A 176 -22.96 17.65 -7.15
CA PRO A 176 -23.51 16.34 -6.82
C PRO A 176 -22.40 15.40 -6.28
N ALA A 177 -22.74 14.58 -5.29
CA ALA A 177 -21.85 13.56 -4.77
C ALA A 177 -21.56 12.52 -5.85
N ASP A 178 -20.42 11.84 -5.79
CA ASP A 178 -20.15 10.77 -6.74
C ASP A 178 -21.14 9.61 -6.52
N GLY A 179 -21.59 8.98 -7.61
CA GLY A 179 -22.40 7.77 -7.56
C GLY A 179 -21.50 6.55 -7.38
N ARG A 180 -22.06 5.40 -6.99
CA ARG A 180 -21.33 4.12 -6.94
C ARG A 180 -21.98 3.08 -7.82
N LEU A 181 -21.18 2.39 -8.63
CA LEU A 181 -21.57 1.21 -9.38
C LEU A 181 -21.07 -0.04 -8.67
N ALA A 182 -21.98 -0.89 -8.22
CA ALA A 182 -21.68 -2.21 -7.70
C ALA A 182 -21.94 -3.25 -8.81
N ILE A 183 -20.88 -3.78 -9.40
CA ILE A 183 -20.94 -4.61 -10.60
C ILE A 183 -20.58 -6.05 -10.22
N ARG A 184 -21.48 -6.98 -10.55
CA ARG A 184 -21.30 -8.42 -10.41
C ARG A 184 -21.44 -9.08 -11.77
N SER A 185 -20.71 -10.17 -11.98
CA SER A 185 -20.91 -11.03 -13.15
C SER A 185 -20.98 -12.49 -12.76
N GLU A 186 -21.62 -13.26 -13.62
CA GLU A 186 -21.61 -14.71 -13.55
C GLU A 186 -21.07 -15.27 -14.88
N PRO A 187 -19.95 -16.01 -14.86
CA PRO A 187 -19.09 -16.25 -13.68
C PRO A 187 -18.39 -14.98 -13.17
N ALA A 188 -18.03 -14.98 -11.89
CA ALA A 188 -17.29 -13.89 -11.24
C ALA A 188 -15.82 -13.79 -11.75
N GLY A 189 -15.13 -12.70 -11.41
CA GLY A 189 -13.74 -12.44 -11.81
C GLY A 189 -13.62 -12.02 -13.28
N ALA A 190 -14.59 -11.24 -13.79
CA ALA A 190 -14.51 -10.61 -15.09
C ALA A 190 -13.86 -9.23 -14.94
N SER A 191 -12.91 -8.88 -15.81
CA SER A 191 -12.32 -7.54 -15.85
C SER A 191 -13.37 -6.53 -16.28
N VAL A 192 -13.45 -5.42 -15.55
CA VAL A 192 -14.40 -4.32 -15.77
C VAL A 192 -13.65 -3.09 -16.26
N LEU A 193 -14.11 -2.50 -17.36
CA LEU A 193 -13.73 -1.17 -17.80
C LEU A 193 -14.94 -0.24 -17.69
N ILE A 194 -14.73 0.97 -17.18
CA ILE A 194 -15.73 2.04 -17.11
C ILE A 194 -15.18 3.23 -17.91
N ASP A 195 -15.92 3.70 -18.90
CA ASP A 195 -15.52 4.77 -19.83
C ASP A 195 -14.11 4.54 -20.42
N GLY A 196 -13.80 3.29 -20.75
CA GLY A 196 -12.50 2.86 -21.29
C GLY A 196 -11.35 2.72 -20.28
N ARG A 197 -11.59 2.97 -18.98
CA ARG A 197 -10.58 2.83 -17.92
C ARG A 197 -10.80 1.56 -17.11
N TYR A 198 -9.72 0.83 -16.80
CA TYR A 198 -9.80 -0.38 -15.98
C TYR A 198 -10.23 -0.05 -14.55
N ALA A 199 -11.26 -0.73 -14.08
CA ALA A 199 -11.93 -0.45 -12.81
C ALA A 199 -11.87 -1.61 -11.81
N GLY A 200 -11.24 -2.74 -12.18
CA GLY A 200 -11.07 -3.92 -11.33
C GLY A 200 -11.68 -5.20 -11.94
N GLN A 201 -11.94 -6.21 -11.09
CA GLN A 201 -12.59 -7.46 -11.48
C GLN A 201 -13.86 -7.70 -10.65
N THR A 202 -14.90 -8.26 -11.25
CA THR A 202 -16.16 -8.55 -10.54
C THR A 202 -15.99 -9.59 -9.42
N PRO A 203 -16.68 -9.45 -8.27
CA PRO A 203 -17.51 -8.31 -7.88
C PRO A 203 -16.65 -7.07 -7.55
N VAL A 204 -17.05 -5.90 -8.03
CA VAL A 204 -16.35 -4.64 -7.79
C VAL A 204 -17.33 -3.50 -7.51
N GLU A 205 -16.96 -2.59 -6.61
CA GLU A 205 -17.69 -1.34 -6.35
C GLU A 205 -16.78 -0.16 -6.71
N VAL A 206 -17.27 0.75 -7.56
CA VAL A 206 -16.47 1.84 -8.13
C VAL A 206 -17.26 3.15 -8.09
N GLU A 207 -16.59 4.22 -7.68
CA GLU A 207 -17.16 5.58 -7.74
C GLU A 207 -17.16 6.10 -9.18
N VAL A 208 -18.28 6.68 -9.59
CA VAL A 208 -18.49 7.20 -10.93
C VAL A 208 -19.15 8.57 -10.89
N GLY A 209 -18.86 9.38 -11.91
CA GLY A 209 -19.40 10.73 -12.04
C GLY A 209 -20.94 10.73 -12.09
N PRO A 210 -21.62 11.58 -11.32
CA PRO A 210 -23.07 11.54 -11.22
C PRO A 210 -23.76 12.09 -12.48
N GLY A 211 -24.93 11.55 -12.79
CA GLY A 211 -25.87 12.11 -13.77
C GLY A 211 -25.48 11.96 -15.25
N ARG A 212 -24.31 11.38 -15.55
CA ARG A 212 -23.89 11.05 -16.92
C ARG A 212 -24.03 9.55 -17.20
N GLU A 213 -24.22 9.20 -18.48
CA GLU A 213 -24.20 7.80 -18.90
C GLU A 213 -22.77 7.28 -18.92
N HIS A 214 -22.51 6.17 -18.23
CA HIS A 214 -21.24 5.47 -18.25
C HIS A 214 -21.31 4.23 -19.14
N GLU A 215 -20.25 4.00 -19.90
CA GLU A 215 -20.08 2.76 -20.66
C GLU A 215 -19.30 1.75 -19.83
N ILE A 216 -19.94 0.62 -19.51
CA ILE A 216 -19.34 -0.47 -18.76
C ILE A 216 -19.08 -1.64 -19.71
N GLN A 217 -17.83 -2.05 -19.82
CA GLN A 217 -17.42 -3.21 -20.60
C GLN A 217 -16.87 -4.29 -19.67
N LEU A 218 -17.40 -5.50 -19.77
CA LEU A 218 -16.93 -6.67 -19.04
C LEU A 218 -16.25 -7.62 -20.01
N SER A 219 -15.08 -8.13 -19.62
CA SER A 219 -14.34 -9.12 -20.38
C SER A 219 -13.80 -10.22 -19.48
N LYS A 220 -13.96 -11.47 -19.89
CA LYS A 220 -13.40 -12.64 -19.22
C LYS A 220 -12.94 -13.65 -20.28
N ALA A 221 -11.77 -14.25 -20.09
CA ALA A 221 -11.26 -15.26 -21.00
C ALA A 221 -12.25 -16.43 -21.15
N GLY A 222 -12.53 -16.84 -22.39
CA GLY A 222 -13.51 -17.87 -22.72
C GLY A 222 -14.98 -17.41 -22.77
N TYR A 223 -15.24 -16.10 -22.65
CA TYR A 223 -16.58 -15.51 -22.70
C TYR A 223 -16.64 -14.35 -23.70
N GLU A 224 -17.83 -14.08 -24.24
CA GLU A 224 -18.09 -12.89 -25.05
C GLU A 224 -17.92 -11.62 -24.22
N ARG A 225 -17.47 -10.52 -24.85
CA ARG A 225 -17.45 -9.22 -24.20
C ARG A 225 -18.88 -8.72 -24.01
N ALA A 226 -19.22 -8.30 -22.80
CA ALA A 226 -20.53 -7.74 -22.50
C ALA A 226 -20.43 -6.23 -22.28
N GLY A 227 -21.23 -5.46 -23.04
CA GLY A 227 -21.38 -4.02 -22.86
C GLY A 227 -22.68 -3.68 -22.12
N ARG A 228 -22.61 -2.76 -21.17
CA ARG A 228 -23.76 -2.15 -20.49
C ARG A 228 -23.59 -0.65 -20.41
N LYS A 229 -24.70 0.07 -20.35
CA LYS A 229 -24.72 1.50 -20.10
C LYS A 229 -25.47 1.76 -18.81
N ALA A 230 -24.95 2.65 -17.97
CA ALA A 230 -25.63 3.03 -16.74
C ALA A 230 -25.37 4.48 -16.38
N THR A 231 -26.45 5.20 -16.10
CA THR A 231 -26.42 6.48 -15.39
C THR A 231 -26.63 6.23 -13.91
N VAL A 232 -25.85 6.89 -13.06
CA VAL A 232 -25.94 6.82 -11.59
C VAL A 232 -26.15 8.23 -11.06
N ALA A 233 -27.18 8.44 -10.24
CA ALA A 233 -27.36 9.73 -9.57
C ALA A 233 -26.30 9.93 -8.47
N GLY A 234 -26.08 11.18 -8.06
CA GLY A 234 -25.11 11.45 -6.99
C GLY A 234 -25.50 10.76 -5.68
N GLY A 235 -24.53 10.17 -4.99
CA GLY A 235 -24.76 9.40 -3.76
C GLY A 235 -25.58 8.11 -3.91
N GLU A 236 -26.07 7.77 -5.12
CA GLU A 236 -26.79 6.52 -5.40
C GLU A 236 -25.79 5.36 -5.50
N VAL A 237 -26.18 4.19 -4.98
CA VAL A 237 -25.49 2.92 -5.28
C VAL A 237 -26.34 2.13 -6.26
N LYS A 238 -25.90 2.06 -7.51
CA LYS A 238 -26.59 1.30 -8.56
C LYS A 238 -25.93 -0.06 -8.75
N ARG A 239 -26.74 -1.12 -8.67
CA ARG A 239 -26.28 -2.51 -8.82
C ARG A 239 -26.46 -2.99 -10.26
N LEU A 240 -25.43 -3.60 -10.82
CA LEU A 240 -25.45 -4.22 -12.14
C LEU A 240 -25.03 -5.69 -12.02
N GLU A 241 -25.90 -6.58 -12.47
CA GLU A 241 -25.62 -8.01 -12.57
C GLU A 241 -25.56 -8.39 -14.04
N VAL A 242 -24.45 -9.00 -14.46
CA VAL A 242 -24.18 -9.32 -15.86
C VAL A 242 -23.87 -10.80 -16.02
N GLN A 243 -24.76 -11.50 -16.72
CA GLN A 243 -24.51 -12.86 -17.18
C GLN A 243 -23.59 -12.82 -18.41
N LEU A 244 -22.47 -13.53 -18.35
CA LEU A 244 -21.54 -13.63 -19.47
C LEU A 244 -21.84 -14.88 -20.29
N THR A 245 -21.96 -14.72 -21.61
CA THR A 245 -22.14 -15.83 -22.55
C THR A 245 -20.79 -16.50 -22.79
N ALA A 246 -20.69 -17.80 -22.50
CA ALA A 246 -19.48 -18.58 -22.77
C ALA A 246 -19.28 -18.77 -24.28
N LEU A 247 -18.04 -18.55 -24.74
CA LEU A 247 -17.61 -18.96 -26.07
C LEU A 247 -17.12 -20.39 -25.97
N GLU A 248 -17.93 -21.37 -26.35
CA GLU A 248 -17.59 -22.78 -26.13
C GLU A 248 -16.82 -23.40 -27.32
N GLY A 249 -15.78 -24.18 -27.01
CA GLY A 249 -15.14 -25.12 -27.93
C GLY A 249 -15.54 -26.56 -27.60
N LEU A 250 -15.59 -27.42 -28.63
CA LEU A 250 -15.91 -28.84 -28.48
C LEU A 250 -14.63 -29.67 -28.33
N VAL A 251 -14.61 -30.56 -27.34
CA VAL A 251 -13.50 -31.49 -27.10
C VAL A 251 -14.04 -32.92 -27.14
N HIS A 252 -13.53 -33.74 -28.06
CA HIS A 252 -13.81 -35.15 -28.17
C HIS A 252 -12.77 -35.95 -27.38
N PHE A 253 -13.23 -36.92 -26.59
CA PHE A 253 -12.36 -37.76 -25.78
C PHE A 253 -12.40 -39.20 -26.28
N GLU A 254 -11.21 -39.78 -26.45
CA GLU A 254 -11.03 -41.21 -26.68
C GLU A 254 -10.12 -41.74 -25.58
N VAL A 255 -10.71 -42.28 -24.50
CA VAL A 255 -9.96 -42.65 -23.30
C VAL A 255 -10.04 -44.14 -23.00
N GLU A 256 -8.89 -44.76 -22.77
CA GLU A 256 -8.78 -46.13 -22.31
C GLU A 256 -8.10 -46.20 -20.91
N PRO A 257 -8.74 -46.80 -19.89
CA PRO A 257 -10.04 -47.46 -19.94
C PRO A 257 -11.20 -46.44 -19.95
N ALA A 258 -12.30 -46.80 -20.61
CA ALA A 258 -13.46 -45.93 -20.82
C ALA A 258 -14.20 -45.51 -19.53
N ASP A 259 -13.88 -46.13 -18.40
CA ASP A 259 -14.45 -45.84 -17.08
C ASP A 259 -13.53 -44.97 -16.20
N ALA A 260 -12.59 -44.24 -16.81
CA ALA A 260 -11.80 -43.21 -16.16
C ALA A 260 -12.64 -41.98 -15.77
N GLU A 261 -12.21 -41.26 -14.75
CA GLU A 261 -12.85 -40.06 -14.22
C GLU A 261 -12.16 -38.80 -14.74
N LEU A 262 -12.94 -37.83 -15.21
CA LEU A 262 -12.48 -36.54 -15.71
C LEU A 262 -12.54 -35.48 -14.60
N PHE A 263 -11.46 -34.72 -14.47
CA PHE A 263 -11.39 -33.50 -13.68
C PHE A 263 -11.06 -32.34 -14.60
N VAL A 264 -11.84 -31.26 -14.50
CA VAL A 264 -11.61 -30.01 -15.24
C VAL A 264 -11.37 -28.90 -14.24
N ASN A 265 -10.20 -28.26 -14.31
CA ASN A 265 -9.76 -27.24 -13.35
C ASN A 265 -9.86 -27.72 -11.89
N GLY A 266 -9.55 -29.00 -11.65
CA GLY A 266 -9.57 -29.64 -10.33
C GLY A 266 -10.94 -30.12 -9.84
N ALA A 267 -12.04 -29.76 -10.51
CA ALA A 267 -13.38 -30.24 -10.17
C ALA A 267 -13.73 -31.52 -10.95
N SER A 268 -14.19 -32.56 -10.24
CA SER A 268 -14.66 -33.80 -10.89
C SER A 268 -15.88 -33.52 -11.76
N ARG A 269 -15.87 -34.09 -12.96
CA ARG A 269 -16.98 -34.15 -13.92
C ARG A 269 -17.56 -35.56 -14.04
N GLY A 270 -17.15 -36.49 -13.18
CA GLY A 270 -17.52 -37.89 -13.27
C GLY A 270 -16.79 -38.63 -14.39
N ARG A 271 -17.41 -39.66 -14.97
CA ARG A 271 -16.81 -40.46 -16.05
C ARG A 271 -16.49 -39.57 -17.27
N VAL A 272 -15.35 -39.82 -17.92
CA VAL A 272 -14.98 -39.09 -19.15
C VAL A 272 -16.09 -39.27 -20.21
N PRO A 273 -16.74 -38.17 -20.66
CA PRO A 273 -17.75 -38.23 -21.72
C PRO A 273 -17.09 -38.34 -23.10
N ALA A 274 -17.82 -38.81 -24.12
CA ALA A 274 -17.31 -38.84 -25.50
C ALA A 274 -17.03 -37.44 -26.05
N GLU A 275 -17.79 -36.45 -25.61
CA GLU A 275 -17.60 -35.04 -25.95
C GLU A 275 -17.91 -34.13 -24.76
N LEU A 276 -17.20 -33.01 -24.66
CA LEU A 276 -17.44 -31.97 -23.66
C LEU A 276 -17.30 -30.60 -24.32
N ARG A 277 -18.26 -29.72 -24.04
CA ARG A 277 -18.14 -28.29 -24.35
C ARG A 277 -17.49 -27.57 -23.18
N LEU A 278 -16.47 -26.79 -23.49
CA LEU A 278 -15.73 -26.02 -22.52
C LEU A 278 -15.57 -24.58 -23.04
N PRO A 279 -15.64 -23.58 -22.15
CA PRO A 279 -15.29 -22.20 -22.52
C PRO A 279 -13.93 -22.12 -23.24
N ALA A 280 -13.78 -21.15 -24.13
CA ALA A 280 -12.57 -20.91 -24.92
C ALA A 280 -11.47 -20.24 -24.09
N ALA A 281 -11.20 -20.83 -22.92
CA ALA A 281 -10.16 -20.46 -21.98
C ALA A 281 -9.29 -21.70 -21.73
N GLU A 282 -8.11 -21.50 -21.16
CA GLU A 282 -7.27 -22.64 -20.81
C GLU A 282 -7.92 -23.45 -19.68
N HIS A 283 -8.06 -24.76 -19.89
CA HIS A 283 -8.58 -25.71 -18.94
C HIS A 283 -7.52 -26.75 -18.60
N ALA A 284 -7.25 -26.93 -17.31
CA ALA A 284 -6.46 -28.06 -16.82
C ALA A 284 -7.34 -29.31 -16.85
N ILE A 285 -6.94 -30.29 -17.63
CA ILE A 285 -7.60 -31.58 -17.76
C ILE A 285 -6.77 -32.60 -17.00
N GLU A 286 -7.42 -33.30 -16.07
CA GLU A 286 -6.84 -34.45 -15.42
C GLU A 286 -7.79 -35.64 -15.57
N ILE A 287 -7.26 -36.77 -16.04
CA ILE A 287 -8.02 -38.00 -16.20
C ILE A 287 -7.42 -39.04 -15.26
N ARG A 288 -8.23 -39.53 -14.31
CA ARG A 288 -7.81 -40.44 -13.25
C ARG A 288 -8.49 -41.79 -13.41
N LYS A 289 -7.76 -42.84 -13.05
CA LYS A 289 -8.33 -44.16 -12.80
C LYS A 289 -7.56 -44.83 -11.67
N GLU A 290 -8.27 -45.48 -10.77
CA GLU A 290 -7.65 -46.26 -9.70
C GLU A 290 -6.68 -47.31 -10.28
N GLY A 291 -5.49 -47.41 -9.68
CA GLY A 291 -4.44 -48.30 -10.19
C GLY A 291 -3.77 -47.85 -11.49
N ARG A 292 -4.04 -46.62 -11.99
CA ARG A 292 -3.40 -46.04 -13.19
C ARG A 292 -2.71 -44.71 -12.88
N GLU A 293 -1.74 -44.34 -13.72
CA GLU A 293 -1.14 -43.01 -13.64
C GLU A 293 -2.13 -41.95 -14.14
N PRO A 294 -2.34 -40.86 -13.41
CA PRO A 294 -3.24 -39.81 -13.86
C PRO A 294 -2.64 -39.09 -15.07
N PHE A 295 -3.42 -38.97 -16.15
CA PHE A 295 -3.04 -38.12 -17.27
C PHE A 295 -3.38 -36.67 -16.94
N ARG A 296 -2.45 -35.74 -17.18
CA ARG A 296 -2.64 -34.30 -16.95
C ARG A 296 -2.20 -33.53 -18.16
N THR A 297 -3.05 -32.63 -18.64
CA THR A 297 -2.71 -31.70 -19.73
C THR A 297 -3.45 -30.38 -19.56
N ARG A 298 -3.10 -29.39 -20.38
CA ARG A 298 -3.86 -28.15 -20.54
C ARG A 298 -4.40 -28.10 -21.96
N ILE A 299 -5.68 -27.77 -22.10
CA ILE A 299 -6.31 -27.56 -23.40
C ILE A 299 -6.90 -26.17 -23.47
N LEU A 300 -6.86 -25.56 -24.65
CA LEU A 300 -7.56 -24.31 -24.97
C LEU A 300 -8.60 -24.62 -26.05
N PRO A 301 -9.88 -24.87 -25.66
CA PRO A 301 -10.98 -25.14 -26.57
C PRO A 301 -11.14 -24.00 -27.59
N ARG A 302 -11.32 -24.37 -28.86
CA ARG A 302 -11.49 -23.41 -29.96
C ARG A 302 -12.93 -23.46 -30.47
N PRO A 303 -13.72 -22.38 -30.34
CA PRO A 303 -15.06 -22.33 -30.91
C PRO A 303 -15.05 -22.61 -32.42
N GLY A 304 -15.91 -23.51 -32.89
CA GLY A 304 -15.99 -23.91 -34.29
C GLY A 304 -14.93 -24.92 -34.75
N PHE A 305 -13.96 -25.29 -33.91
CA PHE A 305 -12.91 -26.27 -34.25
C PHE A 305 -12.85 -27.36 -33.17
N PRO A 306 -13.53 -28.51 -33.39
CA PRO A 306 -13.47 -29.64 -32.46
C PRO A 306 -12.02 -30.12 -32.26
N GLN A 307 -11.65 -30.38 -31.01
CA GLN A 307 -10.34 -30.91 -30.65
C GLN A 307 -10.46 -32.35 -30.17
N GLU A 308 -9.55 -33.22 -30.58
CA GLU A 308 -9.50 -34.61 -30.12
C GLU A 308 -8.44 -34.80 -29.03
N LEU A 309 -8.82 -35.43 -27.93
CA LEU A 309 -7.94 -35.83 -26.84
C LEU A 309 -7.99 -37.37 -26.67
N LYS A 310 -6.98 -38.04 -27.22
CA LYS A 310 -6.83 -39.50 -27.14
C LYS A 310 -5.87 -39.86 -26.02
N VAL A 311 -6.32 -40.64 -25.04
CA VAL A 311 -5.55 -40.94 -23.82
C VAL A 311 -5.68 -42.41 -23.46
N THR A 312 -4.56 -43.13 -23.47
CA THR A 312 -4.46 -44.47 -22.88
C THR A 312 -3.76 -44.34 -21.54
N LEU A 313 -4.49 -44.49 -20.43
CA LEU A 313 -3.91 -44.45 -19.10
C LEU A 313 -3.03 -45.67 -18.87
N ALA A 314 -1.74 -45.43 -18.66
CA ALA A 314 -0.81 -46.48 -18.27
C ALA A 314 -1.23 -47.08 -16.93
N ARG A 315 -1.11 -48.41 -16.78
CA ARG A 315 -1.18 -49.03 -15.45
C ARG A 315 -0.11 -48.35 -14.61
N ARG A 316 -0.50 -47.96 -13.39
CA ARG A 316 0.45 -47.44 -12.42
C ARG A 316 1.44 -48.57 -12.24
N ALA A 317 2.67 -48.38 -12.71
CA ALA A 317 3.74 -49.24 -12.26
C ALA A 317 3.63 -49.23 -10.73
N ALA A 318 3.75 -50.40 -10.09
CA ALA A 318 4.06 -50.38 -8.67
C ALA A 318 5.18 -49.35 -8.54
N ALA A 319 4.95 -48.31 -7.72
CA ALA A 319 6.01 -47.34 -7.45
C ALA A 319 7.27 -48.18 -7.26
N PRO A 320 8.35 -47.93 -8.03
CA PRO A 320 9.55 -48.71 -7.84
C PRO A 320 9.79 -48.66 -6.33
N ALA A 321 9.92 -49.83 -5.71
CA ALA A 321 10.20 -49.91 -4.29
C ALA A 321 11.27 -48.85 -3.98
N PRO A 322 11.13 -48.04 -2.93
CA PRO A 322 12.11 -47.00 -2.65
C PRO A 322 13.49 -47.65 -2.50
N GLY A 323 14.32 -47.53 -3.55
CA GLY A 323 15.64 -48.15 -3.64
C GLY A 323 15.96 -48.69 -5.04
N THR A 324 16.90 -48.01 -5.73
CA THR A 324 18.08 -48.57 -6.46
C THR A 324 18.54 -47.79 -7.70
N ALA A 325 17.78 -46.83 -8.25
CA ALA A 325 18.32 -45.97 -9.31
C ALA A 325 19.02 -44.75 -8.72
N GLY A 326 20.36 -44.80 -8.62
CA GLY A 326 21.16 -43.68 -8.10
C GLY A 326 21.15 -42.45 -9.00
N VAL A 327 20.92 -42.61 -10.31
CA VAL A 327 20.92 -41.53 -11.31
C VAL A 327 19.69 -41.67 -12.22
N VAL A 328 19.04 -40.55 -12.51
CA VAL A 328 17.98 -40.39 -13.52
C VAL A 328 18.47 -39.43 -14.61
N ARG A 329 17.92 -39.55 -15.81
CA ARG A 329 18.29 -38.69 -16.94
C ARG A 329 17.05 -37.95 -17.43
N ALA A 330 17.13 -36.63 -17.44
CA ALA A 330 16.09 -35.76 -17.95
C ALA A 330 15.94 -35.91 -19.47
N ALA A 331 14.81 -35.45 -20.01
CA ALA A 331 14.50 -35.48 -21.44
C ALA A 331 15.51 -34.69 -22.30
N THR A 332 16.21 -33.71 -21.69
CA THR A 332 17.29 -32.95 -22.33
C THR A 332 18.63 -33.69 -22.38
N GLY A 333 18.71 -34.86 -21.74
CA GLY A 333 19.93 -35.65 -21.55
C GLY A 333 20.69 -35.32 -20.26
N TYR A 334 20.24 -34.33 -19.49
CA TYR A 334 20.85 -33.90 -18.23
C TYR A 334 20.67 -34.96 -17.14
N GLU A 335 21.71 -35.27 -16.37
CA GLU A 335 21.66 -36.32 -15.35
C GLU A 335 21.45 -35.73 -13.96
N LEU A 336 20.60 -36.39 -13.17
CA LEU A 336 20.36 -36.05 -11.78
C LEU A 336 20.60 -37.27 -10.91
N ARG A 337 21.26 -37.06 -9.78
CA ARG A 337 21.57 -38.09 -8.81
C ARG A 337 20.70 -37.94 -7.58
N ARG A 338 20.22 -39.07 -7.06
CA ARG A 338 19.44 -39.10 -5.83
C ARG A 338 20.34 -38.83 -4.62
N ILE A 339 20.01 -37.80 -3.86
CA ILE A 339 20.62 -37.47 -2.57
C ILE A 339 19.71 -38.01 -1.46
N ALA A 340 20.29 -38.80 -0.55
CA ALA A 340 19.56 -39.35 0.58
C ALA A 340 19.32 -38.27 1.65
N PRO A 341 18.19 -38.31 2.38
CA PRO A 341 17.95 -37.40 3.49
C PRO A 341 19.01 -37.59 4.58
N GLY A 342 19.25 -36.56 5.37
CA GLY A 342 20.26 -36.55 6.41
C GLY A 342 20.30 -35.25 7.19
N ALA A 343 21.03 -35.24 8.29
CA ALA A 343 21.30 -34.05 9.08
C ALA A 343 22.76 -33.63 8.91
N PHE A 344 23.03 -32.33 8.95
CA PHE A 344 24.38 -31.77 8.87
C PHE A 344 24.48 -30.40 9.52
N ALA A 345 25.72 -30.01 9.82
CA ALA A 345 26.04 -28.64 10.20
C ALA A 345 26.30 -27.82 8.92
N MET A 346 25.39 -26.88 8.63
CA MET A 346 25.49 -25.93 7.51
C MET A 346 26.21 -24.66 7.97
N GLY A 347 27.03 -24.07 7.11
CA GLY A 347 27.87 -22.90 7.41
C GLY A 347 29.22 -23.29 8.01
N SER A 348 29.89 -22.31 8.63
CA SER A 348 31.27 -22.48 9.10
C SER A 348 31.43 -22.09 10.57
N SER A 349 32.31 -22.81 11.28
CA SER A 349 32.66 -22.50 12.66
C SER A 349 33.23 -21.09 12.79
N ARG A 350 32.94 -20.39 13.90
CA ARG A 350 33.52 -19.07 14.19
C ARG A 350 35.06 -19.05 14.18
N ARG A 351 35.70 -20.21 14.35
CA ARG A 351 37.17 -20.36 14.36
C ARG A 351 37.74 -20.76 13.00
N GLU A 352 36.91 -20.95 11.98
CA GLU A 352 37.37 -21.39 10.66
C GLU A 352 38.02 -20.23 9.89
N GLN A 353 39.26 -20.44 9.45
CA GLN A 353 40.00 -19.44 8.69
C GLN A 353 39.35 -19.22 7.32
N GLY A 354 39.05 -17.97 7.00
CA GLY A 354 38.40 -17.57 5.74
C GLY A 354 36.89 -17.44 5.83
N ARG A 355 36.28 -17.79 6.98
CA ARG A 355 34.85 -17.62 7.23
C ARG A 355 34.39 -16.17 7.06
N ARG A 356 33.24 -15.97 6.40
CA ARG A 356 32.55 -14.68 6.31
C ARG A 356 31.50 -14.50 7.41
N ALA A 357 31.06 -13.26 7.63
CA ALA A 357 30.11 -12.93 8.69
C ALA A 357 28.76 -13.69 8.54
N ASN A 358 28.30 -13.88 7.31
CA ASN A 358 27.04 -14.54 6.94
C ASN A 358 27.10 -16.08 6.91
N GLU A 359 28.24 -16.70 7.21
CA GLU A 359 28.41 -18.16 7.21
C GLU A 359 28.27 -18.72 8.63
N ALA A 360 27.21 -18.32 9.34
CA ALA A 360 26.97 -18.81 10.71
C ALA A 360 26.62 -20.31 10.69
N LEU A 361 27.27 -21.07 11.58
CA LEU A 361 27.03 -22.50 11.71
C LEU A 361 25.62 -22.78 12.27
N LYS A 362 24.84 -23.63 11.59
CA LYS A 362 23.48 -24.04 11.96
C LYS A 362 23.26 -25.54 11.74
N GLN A 363 22.37 -26.15 12.52
CA GLN A 363 21.99 -27.56 12.34
C GLN A 363 20.80 -27.66 11.40
N VAL A 364 20.93 -28.45 10.33
CA VAL A 364 19.89 -28.64 9.32
C VAL A 364 19.61 -30.12 9.15
N ARG A 365 18.33 -30.48 9.02
CA ARG A 365 17.84 -31.82 8.70
C ARG A 365 17.03 -31.79 7.42
N LEU A 366 17.54 -32.44 6.38
CA LEU A 366 16.78 -32.73 5.17
C LEU A 366 16.01 -34.04 5.41
N THR A 367 14.68 -33.97 5.48
CA THR A 367 13.83 -35.12 5.82
C THR A 367 13.43 -35.93 4.60
N ARG A 368 13.57 -35.35 3.40
CA ARG A 368 13.17 -35.95 2.13
C ARG A 368 14.38 -36.19 1.24
N ALA A 369 14.35 -37.30 0.50
CA ALA A 369 15.28 -37.48 -0.60
C ALA A 369 14.93 -36.52 -1.75
N PHE A 370 15.94 -36.03 -2.44
CA PHE A 370 15.79 -35.20 -3.63
C PHE A 370 16.75 -35.65 -4.72
N TYR A 371 16.55 -35.16 -5.94
CA TYR A 371 17.47 -35.36 -7.06
C TYR A 371 18.21 -34.06 -7.33
N MET A 372 19.54 -34.12 -7.42
CA MET A 372 20.43 -33.00 -7.70
C MET A 372 21.13 -33.22 -9.03
N GLY A 373 21.27 -32.18 -9.85
CA GLY A 373 22.04 -32.27 -11.10
C GLY A 373 23.46 -32.75 -10.85
N THR A 374 23.99 -33.65 -11.68
CA THR A 374 25.34 -34.22 -11.46
C THR A 374 26.48 -33.29 -11.81
N ARG A 375 26.20 -32.20 -12.53
CA ARG A 375 27.13 -31.17 -13.03
C ARG A 375 26.35 -29.91 -13.37
N GLU A 376 26.99 -28.80 -13.69
CA GLU A 376 26.28 -27.60 -14.14
C GLU A 376 25.53 -27.82 -15.47
N VAL A 377 24.49 -27.02 -15.70
CA VAL A 377 23.76 -26.99 -16.98
C VAL A 377 24.64 -26.37 -18.05
N THR A 378 24.74 -27.01 -19.21
CA THR A 378 25.57 -26.51 -20.32
C THR A 378 24.87 -25.48 -21.19
N ASN A 379 25.65 -24.68 -21.92
CA ASN A 379 25.12 -23.81 -22.99
C ASN A 379 24.20 -24.57 -23.97
N ARG A 380 24.60 -25.79 -24.39
CA ARG A 380 23.80 -26.62 -25.30
C ARG A 380 22.44 -27.00 -24.73
N GLU A 381 22.38 -27.36 -23.45
CA GLU A 381 21.13 -27.71 -22.77
C GLU A 381 20.24 -26.48 -22.57
N PHE A 382 20.83 -25.36 -22.13
CA PHE A 382 20.09 -24.13 -21.89
C PHE A 382 19.50 -23.54 -23.18
N ARG A 383 20.20 -23.66 -24.32
CA ARG A 383 19.67 -23.21 -25.61
C ARG A 383 18.49 -24.03 -26.13
N GLN A 384 18.21 -25.22 -25.57
CA GLN A 384 16.96 -25.93 -25.86
C GLN A 384 15.74 -25.17 -25.30
N PHE A 385 15.93 -24.36 -24.26
CA PHE A 385 14.94 -23.47 -23.69
C PHE A 385 14.99 -22.07 -24.32
N LEU A 386 16.17 -21.46 -24.37
CA LEU A 386 16.37 -20.11 -24.90
C LEU A 386 17.42 -20.12 -26.02
N ALA A 387 16.98 -20.42 -27.24
CA ALA A 387 17.87 -20.62 -28.40
C ALA A 387 18.79 -19.43 -28.69
N ALA A 388 18.36 -18.21 -28.38
CA ALA A 388 19.14 -16.98 -28.59
C ALA A 388 20.15 -16.68 -27.47
N HIS A 389 20.22 -17.49 -26.42
CA HIS A 389 21.12 -17.24 -25.29
C HIS A 389 22.59 -17.37 -25.71
N ALA A 390 23.40 -16.41 -25.25
CA ALA A 390 24.84 -16.40 -25.42
C ALA A 390 25.56 -16.04 -24.11
N SER A 391 26.47 -16.92 -23.66
CA SER A 391 27.31 -16.74 -22.47
C SER A 391 28.43 -15.71 -22.66
N GLY A 392 28.67 -15.27 -23.90
CA GLY A 392 29.64 -14.22 -24.22
C GLY A 392 31.10 -14.64 -24.07
N THR A 393 31.97 -13.68 -23.73
CA THR A 393 33.41 -13.87 -23.59
C THR A 393 33.92 -13.20 -22.32
N PHE A 394 34.95 -13.75 -21.69
CA PHE A 394 35.67 -13.12 -20.59
C PHE A 394 37.15 -13.00 -20.91
N LYS A 395 37.68 -11.77 -20.99
CA LYS A 395 39.09 -11.48 -21.29
C LYS A 395 39.66 -12.31 -22.46
N ASN A 396 38.92 -12.32 -23.57
CA ASN A 396 39.19 -13.07 -24.80
C ASN A 396 39.04 -14.60 -24.72
N GLN A 397 38.55 -15.15 -23.60
CA GLN A 397 38.11 -16.55 -23.51
C GLN A 397 36.64 -16.65 -23.92
N ASP A 398 36.32 -17.56 -24.84
CA ASP A 398 34.96 -17.85 -25.27
C ASP A 398 34.24 -18.68 -24.20
N LEU A 399 33.16 -18.13 -23.64
CA LEU A 399 32.32 -18.82 -22.65
C LEU A 399 31.09 -19.46 -23.30
N ASN A 400 30.91 -19.31 -24.61
CA ASN A 400 29.68 -19.67 -25.32
C ASN A 400 29.73 -21.06 -25.99
N ARG A 401 30.80 -21.82 -25.80
CA ARG A 401 30.89 -23.19 -26.30
C ARG A 401 29.83 -24.10 -25.66
N ASP A 402 29.33 -25.05 -26.43
CA ASP A 402 28.24 -25.97 -26.08
C ASP A 402 28.50 -26.85 -24.85
N ASP A 403 29.76 -27.16 -24.56
CA ASP A 403 30.20 -28.04 -23.47
C ASP A 403 30.58 -27.28 -22.18
N LEU A 404 30.57 -25.94 -22.20
CA LEU A 404 30.81 -25.10 -21.04
C LEU A 404 29.52 -24.90 -20.22
N PRO A 405 29.63 -24.64 -18.90
CA PRO A 405 28.48 -24.23 -18.10
C PRO A 405 27.85 -22.96 -18.67
N VAL A 406 26.54 -22.88 -18.63
CA VAL A 406 25.82 -21.68 -19.03
C VAL A 406 26.04 -20.57 -17.99
N VAL A 407 26.44 -19.39 -18.45
CA VAL A 407 26.65 -18.20 -17.61
C VAL A 407 25.88 -17.01 -18.18
N MET A 408 25.94 -15.84 -17.54
CA MET A 408 25.13 -14.66 -17.93
C MET A 408 23.62 -14.95 -17.89
N VAL A 409 23.20 -15.83 -16.98
CA VAL A 409 21.80 -16.19 -16.74
C VAL A 409 21.28 -15.55 -15.46
N SER A 410 20.11 -14.92 -15.52
CA SER A 410 19.43 -14.44 -14.32
C SER A 410 18.80 -15.59 -13.53
N TRP A 411 18.49 -15.34 -12.26
CA TRP A 411 17.77 -16.31 -11.43
C TRP A 411 16.42 -16.70 -12.06
N GLU A 412 15.67 -15.73 -12.61
CA GLU A 412 14.38 -15.99 -13.27
C GLU A 412 14.55 -16.86 -14.50
N GLN A 413 15.61 -16.66 -15.29
CA GLN A 413 15.91 -17.48 -16.45
C GLN A 413 16.24 -18.92 -16.03
N ALA A 414 16.99 -19.11 -14.95
CA ALA A 414 17.28 -20.44 -14.39
C ALA A 414 16.02 -21.13 -13.86
N ALA A 415 15.17 -20.40 -13.12
CA ALA A 415 13.88 -20.90 -12.62
C ALA A 415 12.93 -21.30 -13.76
N LEU A 416 12.87 -20.50 -14.84
CA LEU A 416 12.07 -20.82 -16.02
C LEU A 416 12.64 -21.99 -16.82
N PHE A 417 13.96 -22.18 -16.83
CA PHE A 417 14.59 -23.38 -17.39
C PHE A 417 14.15 -24.65 -16.64
N CYS A 418 14.08 -24.61 -15.30
CA CYS A 418 13.52 -25.71 -14.51
C CYS A 418 12.05 -26.01 -14.88
N ASN A 419 11.23 -24.97 -15.06
CA ASN A 419 9.86 -25.16 -15.54
C ASN A 419 9.81 -25.77 -16.95
N PHE A 420 10.70 -25.36 -17.86
CA PHE A 420 10.82 -25.96 -19.19
C PHE A 420 11.14 -27.45 -19.12
N LEU A 421 12.07 -27.87 -18.26
CA LEU A 421 12.35 -29.29 -18.01
C LEU A 421 11.13 -30.03 -17.45
N SER A 422 10.42 -29.41 -16.51
CA SER A 422 9.21 -29.98 -15.91
C SER A 422 8.14 -30.24 -16.97
N VAL A 423 7.88 -29.26 -17.84
CA VAL A 423 6.92 -29.39 -18.94
C VAL A 423 7.34 -30.48 -19.92
N LYS A 424 8.63 -30.59 -20.27
CA LYS A 424 9.15 -31.64 -21.15
C LYS A 424 8.88 -33.05 -20.64
N GLU A 425 8.77 -33.21 -19.32
CA GLU A 425 8.55 -34.50 -18.66
C GLU A 425 7.15 -34.65 -18.06
N SER A 426 6.22 -33.76 -18.41
CA SER A 426 4.85 -33.76 -17.88
C SER A 426 4.79 -33.67 -16.34
N LEU A 427 5.80 -33.04 -15.73
CA LEU A 427 5.82 -32.69 -14.33
C LEU A 427 5.21 -31.30 -14.11
N PRO A 428 4.54 -31.06 -12.96
CA PRO A 428 3.99 -29.74 -12.65
C PRO A 428 5.13 -28.72 -12.48
N PRO A 429 5.02 -27.51 -13.08
CA PRO A 429 6.01 -26.46 -12.87
C PRO A 429 6.05 -26.02 -11.41
N VAL A 430 7.24 -25.71 -10.90
CA VAL A 430 7.43 -25.23 -9.52
C VAL A 430 7.29 -23.72 -9.44
N TYR A 431 7.75 -22.99 -10.44
CA TYR A 431 7.71 -21.53 -10.45
C TYR A 431 6.50 -20.99 -11.22
N VAL A 432 5.89 -19.90 -10.73
CA VAL A 432 4.73 -19.24 -11.33
C VAL A 432 4.96 -17.74 -11.39
N GLN A 433 4.30 -17.07 -12.32
CA GLN A 433 4.32 -15.61 -12.39
C GLN A 433 3.25 -15.03 -11.44
N LYS A 434 3.67 -14.20 -10.49
CA LYS A 434 2.79 -13.48 -9.58
C LYS A 434 3.24 -12.02 -9.52
N GLU A 435 2.33 -11.08 -9.78
CA GLU A 435 2.60 -9.64 -9.72
C GLU A 435 3.82 -9.21 -10.57
N GLY A 436 3.99 -9.83 -11.75
CA GLY A 436 5.10 -9.54 -12.65
C GLY A 436 6.44 -10.19 -12.27
N ARG A 437 6.51 -10.97 -11.18
CA ARG A 437 7.72 -11.67 -10.71
C ARG A 437 7.57 -13.18 -10.79
N ILE A 438 8.69 -13.88 -10.97
CA ILE A 438 8.74 -15.34 -10.88
C ILE A 438 8.91 -15.73 -9.41
N VAL A 439 8.00 -16.53 -8.88
CA VAL A 439 8.00 -17.02 -7.49
C VAL A 439 7.72 -18.51 -7.46
N ALA A 440 8.19 -19.25 -6.46
CA ALA A 440 7.81 -20.65 -6.30
C ALA A 440 6.35 -20.77 -5.80
N ALA A 441 5.58 -21.68 -6.39
CA ALA A 441 4.26 -22.03 -5.88
C ALA A 441 4.40 -22.86 -4.60
N GLY A 442 3.69 -22.46 -3.54
CA GLY A 442 3.62 -23.21 -2.29
C GLY A 442 2.43 -24.19 -2.27
N PRO A 443 2.61 -25.42 -1.76
CA PRO A 443 3.88 -26.06 -1.38
C PRO A 443 4.72 -26.46 -2.62
N LEU A 444 6.04 -26.60 -2.44
CA LEU A 444 6.94 -27.03 -3.54
C LEU A 444 6.49 -28.37 -4.11
N GLY A 445 6.25 -28.37 -5.43
CA GLY A 445 5.79 -29.54 -6.19
C GLY A 445 6.90 -30.56 -6.50
N THR A 446 6.59 -31.48 -7.41
CA THR A 446 7.51 -32.55 -7.86
C THR A 446 8.27 -32.21 -9.14
N GLY A 447 8.12 -30.99 -9.67
CA GLY A 447 8.86 -30.53 -10.85
C GLY A 447 10.31 -30.20 -10.54
N TYR A 448 11.07 -29.93 -11.59
CA TYR A 448 12.43 -29.41 -11.48
C TYR A 448 12.40 -28.02 -10.83
N ARG A 449 13.42 -27.74 -10.03
CA ARG A 449 13.65 -26.45 -9.38
C ARG A 449 15.14 -26.25 -9.09
N LEU A 450 15.51 -25.03 -8.73
CA LEU A 450 16.81 -24.76 -8.12
C LEU A 450 16.88 -25.44 -6.75
N PRO A 451 18.06 -25.93 -6.33
CA PRO A 451 18.24 -26.48 -4.98
C PRO A 451 18.04 -25.37 -3.94
N THR A 452 17.59 -25.73 -2.73
CA THR A 452 17.76 -24.78 -1.61
C THR A 452 19.24 -24.65 -1.27
N GLU A 453 19.64 -23.55 -0.62
CA GLU A 453 21.03 -23.34 -0.17
C GLU A 453 21.46 -24.51 0.75
N ALA A 454 20.54 -24.99 1.59
CA ALA A 454 20.75 -26.15 2.43
C ALA A 454 20.94 -27.45 1.62
N GLU A 455 20.13 -27.69 0.60
CA GLU A 455 20.30 -28.86 -0.29
C GLU A 455 21.61 -28.80 -1.06
N TRP A 456 22.02 -27.62 -1.53
CA TRP A 456 23.27 -27.40 -2.24
C TRP A 456 24.48 -27.66 -1.35
N GLU A 457 24.53 -27.05 -0.17
CA GLU A 457 25.64 -27.22 0.77
C GLU A 457 25.71 -28.65 1.32
N PHE A 458 24.56 -29.26 1.63
CA PHE A 458 24.49 -30.67 2.03
C PHE A 458 25.06 -31.58 0.95
N SER A 459 24.77 -31.29 -0.32
CA SER A 459 25.25 -32.04 -1.48
C SER A 459 26.76 -31.86 -1.71
N ALA A 460 27.28 -30.64 -1.52
CA ALA A 460 28.71 -30.34 -1.62
C ALA A 460 29.53 -31.05 -0.53
N ARG A 461 28.98 -31.12 0.69
CA ARG A 461 29.66 -31.66 1.89
C ARG A 461 29.35 -33.13 2.19
N ARG A 462 28.29 -33.70 1.61
CA ARG A 462 27.70 -35.02 1.95
C ARG A 462 27.38 -35.17 3.44
N GLY A 463 26.92 -34.08 4.07
CA GLY A 463 26.63 -34.02 5.50
C GLY A 463 27.84 -34.15 6.44
N ALA A 464 29.07 -34.06 5.91
CA ALA A 464 30.30 -34.01 6.71
C ALA A 464 30.77 -32.56 6.93
N ALA A 465 31.52 -32.32 8.00
CA ALA A 465 32.07 -30.99 8.31
C ALA A 465 33.38 -30.71 7.54
N LEU A 466 33.34 -30.77 6.20
CA LEU A 466 34.51 -30.54 5.33
C LEU A 466 34.62 -29.07 4.93
N LYS A 467 35.81 -28.45 5.02
CA LYS A 467 36.00 -27.05 4.60
C LYS A 467 35.81 -26.84 3.09
N TYR A 468 36.31 -27.76 2.27
CA TYR A 468 36.15 -27.76 0.81
C TYR A 468 35.53 -29.08 0.33
N PRO A 469 34.97 -29.16 -0.89
CA PRO A 469 34.39 -30.39 -1.44
C PRO A 469 35.35 -31.60 -1.47
N TRP A 470 36.67 -31.36 -1.48
CA TRP A 470 37.72 -32.38 -1.44
C TRP A 470 38.32 -32.63 -0.05
N GLY A 471 37.91 -31.89 0.99
CA GLY A 471 38.46 -31.97 2.34
C GLY A 471 38.99 -30.63 2.87
N ASP A 472 39.90 -30.67 3.84
CA ASP A 472 40.34 -29.44 4.56
C ASP A 472 41.66 -28.83 4.03
N GLY A 473 42.35 -29.55 3.15
CA GLY A 473 43.66 -29.15 2.61
C GLY A 473 43.60 -28.01 1.60
N TYR A 474 44.57 -27.10 1.69
CA TYR A 474 44.81 -26.02 0.73
C TYR A 474 46.32 -25.92 0.44
N PRO A 475 46.77 -25.69 -0.81
CA PRO A 475 45.98 -25.46 -2.03
C PRO A 475 45.16 -26.69 -2.47
N PRO A 476 44.21 -26.54 -3.42
CA PRO A 476 43.42 -27.67 -3.92
C PRO A 476 44.33 -28.78 -4.48
N PRO A 477 43.98 -30.07 -4.29
CA PRO A 477 44.71 -31.17 -4.91
C PRO A 477 44.48 -31.19 -6.44
N PRO A 478 45.37 -31.85 -7.22
CA PRO A 478 45.20 -31.96 -8.67
C PRO A 478 43.82 -32.52 -9.04
N GLY A 479 43.12 -31.83 -9.93
CA GLY A 479 41.78 -32.22 -10.39
C GLY A 479 40.64 -31.95 -9.41
N ALA A 480 40.84 -31.10 -8.40
CA ALA A 480 39.80 -30.75 -7.42
C ALA A 480 38.68 -29.83 -7.93
N GLY A 481 38.93 -29.08 -9.00
CA GLY A 481 37.99 -28.10 -9.54
C GLY A 481 38.70 -27.06 -10.40
N ASN A 482 37.92 -26.12 -10.92
CA ASN A 482 38.41 -24.98 -11.70
C ASN A 482 38.44 -23.71 -10.84
N TYR A 483 39.61 -23.12 -10.62
CA TYR A 483 39.81 -21.95 -9.76
C TYR A 483 40.65 -20.88 -10.46
N ALA A 484 40.68 -19.67 -9.91
CA ALA A 484 41.64 -18.67 -10.37
C ALA A 484 43.06 -19.13 -10.01
N ASP A 485 43.81 -19.62 -10.99
CA ASP A 485 45.11 -20.27 -10.79
C ASP A 485 46.18 -19.82 -11.81
N GLU A 486 47.30 -20.53 -11.90
CA GLU A 486 48.39 -20.18 -12.82
C GLU A 486 47.97 -20.02 -14.29
N SER A 487 46.94 -20.76 -14.74
CA SER A 487 46.40 -20.64 -16.10
C SER A 487 45.66 -19.31 -16.33
N ALA A 488 45.12 -18.71 -15.26
CA ALA A 488 44.45 -17.40 -15.27
C ALA A 488 45.41 -16.22 -15.03
N ARG A 489 46.73 -16.46 -14.98
CA ARG A 489 47.73 -15.42 -14.72
C ARG A 489 47.65 -14.29 -15.74
N GLY A 490 47.59 -13.05 -15.23
CA GLY A 490 47.40 -11.84 -16.06
C GLY A 490 45.94 -11.60 -16.49
N MET A 491 45.05 -12.57 -16.28
CA MET A 491 43.61 -12.41 -16.42
C MET A 491 42.93 -12.06 -15.10
N ILE A 492 43.42 -12.51 -13.95
CA ILE A 492 42.86 -12.16 -12.63
C ILE A 492 44.00 -11.80 -11.68
N ASP A 493 43.75 -10.86 -10.77
CA ASP A 493 44.78 -10.30 -9.87
C ASP A 493 45.23 -11.27 -8.78
N VAL A 494 44.33 -12.15 -8.34
CA VAL A 494 44.57 -13.14 -7.29
C VAL A 494 44.41 -14.53 -7.87
N ILE A 495 45.49 -15.31 -7.81
CA ILE A 495 45.54 -16.69 -8.27
C ILE A 495 46.09 -17.61 -7.17
N ILE A 496 45.78 -18.89 -7.24
CA ILE A 496 46.38 -19.94 -6.40
C ILE A 496 47.75 -20.30 -6.98
N GLU A 497 48.81 -19.76 -6.39
CA GLU A 497 50.19 -20.06 -6.81
C GLU A 497 50.54 -21.54 -6.58
N GLY A 498 51.24 -22.15 -7.53
CA GLY A 498 51.61 -23.57 -7.47
C GLY A 498 50.47 -24.55 -7.74
N PHE A 499 49.32 -24.06 -8.23
CA PHE A 499 48.20 -24.87 -8.69
C PHE A 499 47.84 -24.51 -10.14
N SER A 500 47.51 -25.52 -10.94
CA SER A 500 46.98 -25.30 -12.29
C SER A 500 46.00 -26.42 -12.67
N ASP A 501 44.80 -26.02 -13.05
CA ASP A 501 43.72 -26.82 -13.62
C ASP A 501 43.72 -26.80 -15.16
N GLY A 502 44.48 -25.88 -15.75
CA GLY A 502 44.68 -25.74 -17.19
C GLY A 502 43.61 -24.90 -17.90
N PHE A 503 42.71 -24.23 -17.16
CA PHE A 503 41.62 -23.45 -17.72
C PHE A 503 41.66 -21.99 -17.24
N PRO A 504 42.01 -21.02 -18.11
CA PRO A 504 42.08 -19.61 -17.72
C PRO A 504 40.73 -18.96 -17.32
N ALA A 505 39.61 -19.63 -17.61
CA ALA A 505 38.24 -19.19 -17.38
C ALA A 505 37.37 -20.44 -17.15
N ALA A 506 36.09 -20.43 -17.54
CA ALA A 506 35.23 -21.61 -17.40
C ALA A 506 35.81 -22.85 -18.13
N ALA A 507 35.72 -23.99 -17.47
CA ALA A 507 36.12 -25.29 -18.00
C ALA A 507 34.89 -26.06 -18.49
N PRO A 508 35.03 -27.02 -19.43
CA PRO A 508 33.95 -27.92 -19.78
C PRO A 508 33.41 -28.62 -18.54
N VAL A 509 32.08 -28.77 -18.46
CA VAL A 509 31.44 -29.39 -17.29
C VAL A 509 31.92 -30.84 -17.09
N GLY A 510 32.07 -31.26 -15.85
CA GLY A 510 32.41 -32.63 -15.50
C GLY A 510 33.85 -33.06 -15.79
N ARG A 511 34.79 -32.12 -15.85
CA ARG A 511 36.23 -32.39 -16.08
C ARG A 511 36.99 -32.76 -14.82
N PHE A 512 36.48 -32.38 -13.66
CA PHE A 512 37.17 -32.54 -12.38
C PHE A 512 36.69 -33.77 -11.61
N THR A 513 37.41 -34.10 -10.55
CA THR A 513 37.10 -35.24 -9.70
C THR A 513 35.75 -35.02 -9.04
N PRO A 514 34.77 -35.92 -9.20
CA PRO A 514 33.50 -35.77 -8.52
C PRO A 514 33.67 -35.88 -7.00
N THR A 515 32.79 -35.23 -6.26
CA THR A 515 32.68 -35.42 -4.81
C THR A 515 32.36 -36.89 -4.49
N ALA A 516 32.47 -37.28 -3.22
CA ALA A 516 32.06 -38.62 -2.78
C ALA A 516 30.57 -38.92 -3.05
N ALA A 517 29.74 -37.89 -3.25
CA ALA A 517 28.35 -38.04 -3.68
C ALA A 517 28.23 -38.33 -5.19
N GLY A 518 29.30 -38.15 -5.98
CA GLY A 518 29.31 -38.27 -7.43
C GLY A 518 28.77 -37.05 -8.15
N LEU A 519 28.82 -35.88 -7.49
CA LEU A 519 28.50 -34.58 -8.08
C LEU A 519 29.80 -33.91 -8.50
N LEU A 520 29.80 -33.29 -9.67
CA LEU A 520 30.93 -32.62 -10.27
C LEU A 520 30.83 -31.12 -10.00
N ASP A 521 31.97 -30.44 -10.02
CA ASP A 521 32.07 -28.98 -10.06
C ASP A 521 31.45 -28.22 -8.86
N MET A 522 31.07 -28.92 -7.78
CA MET A 522 30.57 -28.32 -6.52
C MET A 522 31.56 -27.35 -5.84
N GLY A 523 32.81 -27.33 -6.31
CA GLY A 523 33.80 -26.33 -5.97
C GLY A 523 34.44 -25.79 -7.25
N GLY A 524 34.29 -24.48 -7.48
CA GLY A 524 34.90 -23.78 -8.59
C GLY A 524 34.00 -23.70 -9.83
N ASN A 525 34.63 -23.53 -11.00
CA ASN A 525 34.03 -23.34 -12.32
C ASN A 525 33.09 -22.13 -12.41
N VAL A 526 31.81 -22.26 -12.06
CA VAL A 526 30.87 -21.12 -11.99
C VAL A 526 30.06 -21.14 -10.68
N ALA A 527 29.63 -19.97 -10.22
CA ALA A 527 28.71 -19.91 -9.09
C ALA A 527 27.31 -20.39 -9.49
N GLU A 528 26.64 -21.15 -8.62
CA GLU A 528 25.37 -21.81 -8.90
C GLU A 528 24.20 -21.12 -8.18
N TRP A 529 23.14 -20.78 -8.91
CA TRP A 529 21.94 -20.19 -8.33
C TRP A 529 21.19 -21.18 -7.41
N CYS A 530 20.89 -20.74 -6.19
CA CYS A 530 20.00 -21.45 -5.25
C CYS A 530 18.59 -20.84 -5.23
N HIS A 531 17.63 -21.56 -4.66
CA HIS A 531 16.23 -21.15 -4.56
C HIS A 531 16.03 -19.94 -3.62
N ASP A 532 16.84 -19.88 -2.58
CA ASP A 532 16.66 -19.03 -1.40
C ASP A 532 16.83 -17.54 -1.70
N TYR A 533 16.11 -16.71 -0.93
CA TYR A 533 16.42 -15.30 -0.84
C TYR A 533 17.62 -15.11 0.10
N TYR A 534 18.54 -14.24 -0.29
CA TYR A 534 19.65 -13.88 0.58
C TYR A 534 19.16 -13.21 1.87
N ALA A 535 19.49 -13.82 3.01
CA ALA A 535 19.21 -13.29 4.33
C ALA A 535 20.41 -13.51 5.26
N ILE A 536 20.68 -12.54 6.14
CA ILE A 536 21.68 -12.68 7.20
C ILE A 536 20.94 -13.08 8.48
N GLU A 537 21.02 -14.34 8.85
CA GLU A 537 20.44 -14.82 10.10
C GLU A 537 21.40 -14.53 11.27
N PRO A 538 20.90 -13.97 12.40
CA PRO A 538 21.73 -13.72 13.56
C PRO A 538 22.21 -15.04 14.17
N ALA A 539 23.51 -15.14 14.45
CA ALA A 539 24.11 -16.32 15.08
C ALA A 539 23.58 -16.49 16.51
N GLY A 540 22.73 -17.50 16.76
CA GLY A 540 22.24 -17.78 18.12
C GLY A 540 21.06 -18.73 18.28
N ASP A 541 20.35 -19.11 17.21
CA ASP A 541 19.29 -20.11 17.33
C ASP A 541 19.91 -21.52 17.21
N GLU A 542 20.07 -22.22 18.34
CA GLU A 542 20.51 -23.63 18.39
C GLU A 542 19.45 -24.62 17.86
N ARG A 543 18.42 -24.11 17.17
CA ARG A 543 17.31 -24.92 16.66
C ARG A 543 17.74 -25.64 15.38
N GLU A 544 17.45 -26.95 15.33
CA GLU A 544 17.55 -27.71 14.09
C GLU A 544 16.48 -27.23 13.10
N LEU A 545 16.90 -26.83 11.91
CA LEU A 545 16.01 -26.44 10.81
C LEU A 545 15.67 -27.67 9.96
N ALA A 546 14.38 -27.96 9.78
CA ALA A 546 13.93 -29.09 8.98
C ALA A 546 13.45 -28.62 7.60
N ASP A 547 14.08 -29.14 6.53
CA ASP A 547 13.83 -28.76 5.14
C ASP A 547 13.68 -27.23 4.93
N PRO A 548 14.66 -26.41 5.35
CA PRO A 548 14.60 -24.95 5.29
C PRO A 548 14.50 -24.42 3.85
#